data_AF-A0A350IM85-F1
#
_entry.id   AF-A0A350IM85-F1
#
_cell.length_a   1.000
_cell.length_b   1.000
_cell.length_c   1.000
_cell.angle_alpha   90.00
_cell.angle_beta   90.00
_cell.angle_gamma   90.00
#
_symmetry.space_group_name_H-M   'P 1'
#
loop_
_entity.id
_entity.type
_entity.pdbx_description
1 polymer ?
#
loop_
_entity_poly.entity_id
_entity_poly.type
_entity_poly.pdbx_seq_one_letter_code
_entity_poly.pdbx_strand_id
1 'polypeptide(L)'
;MKIPDDPFVQELLPEFIDTWMDDLQNNMPKYLESKNSTELYRLAHTLKGSCLQFGLDEIAAKGIELMEYAKNEEWSKANEIANSLLGLFKNAKDFLIEKGLYEIE
;
A
#
# COMPACT_ATOMS: atom_id res chain seq x y z
N MET A 1 10.14 7.14 5.29
CA MET A 1 10.32 5.68 5.15
C MET A 1 11.54 5.26 5.96
N LYS A 2 11.50 4.08 6.59
CA LYS A 2 12.62 3.51 7.36
C LYS A 2 13.02 2.17 6.73
N ILE A 3 13.53 2.24 5.51
CA ILE A 3 13.91 1.04 4.75
C ILE A 3 15.03 0.30 5.50
N PRO A 4 14.89 -1.00 5.76
CA PRO A 4 15.96 -1.79 6.38
C PRO A 4 17.24 -1.81 5.54
N ASP A 5 18.40 -1.82 6.19
CA ASP A 5 19.71 -1.96 5.53
C ASP A 5 20.02 -3.40 5.07
N ASP A 6 19.12 -4.34 5.36
CA ASP A 6 19.27 -5.74 4.94
C ASP A 6 19.19 -5.82 3.40
N PRO A 7 20.27 -6.28 2.71
CA PRO A 7 20.31 -6.32 1.26
C PRO A 7 19.21 -7.19 0.64
N PHE A 8 18.81 -8.27 1.32
CA PHE A 8 17.75 -9.15 0.84
C PHE A 8 16.39 -8.45 0.88
N VAL A 9 16.14 -7.65 1.92
CA VAL A 9 14.92 -6.84 2.00
C VAL A 9 14.92 -5.78 0.90
N GLN A 10 16.07 -5.15 0.63
CA GLN A 10 16.19 -4.14 -0.43
C GLN A 10 16.00 -4.72 -1.84
N GLU A 11 16.48 -5.94 -2.09
CA GLU A 11 16.30 -6.65 -3.36
C GLU A 11 14.82 -6.97 -3.65
N LEU A 12 14.03 -7.25 -2.60
CA LEU A 12 12.59 -7.57 -2.74
C LEU A 12 11.68 -6.34 -2.82
N LEU A 13 12.16 -5.17 -2.41
CA LEU A 13 11.36 -3.95 -2.34
C LEU A 13 10.76 -3.51 -3.70
N PRO A 14 11.49 -3.54 -4.81
CA PRO A 14 10.94 -3.20 -6.13
C PRO A 14 9.69 -4.02 -6.48
N GLU A 15 9.81 -5.34 -6.47
CA GLU A 15 8.71 -6.26 -6.78
C GLU A 15 7.55 -6.09 -5.79
N PHE A 16 7.86 -5.89 -4.51
CA PHE A 16 6.87 -5.61 -3.47
C PHE A 16 6.05 -4.35 -3.78
N ILE A 17 6.72 -3.25 -4.16
CA ILE A 17 6.06 -1.98 -4.49
C ILE A 17 5.19 -2.13 -5.73
N ASP A 18 5.68 -2.80 -6.78
CA ASP A 18 4.91 -2.97 -8.02
C ASP A 18 3.68 -3.87 -7.80
N THR A 19 3.83 -4.96 -7.06
CA THR A 19 2.72 -5.87 -6.72
C THR A 19 1.62 -5.12 -5.98
N TRP A 20 1.97 -4.29 -5.00
CA TRP A 20 0.99 -3.49 -4.27
C TRP A 20 0.37 -2.39 -5.12
N MET A 21 1.13 -1.74 -5.99
CA MET A 21 0.59 -0.76 -6.91
C MET A 21 -0.44 -1.38 -7.85
N ASP A 22 -0.19 -2.59 -8.36
CA ASP A 22 -1.14 -3.34 -9.18
C ASP A 22 -2.41 -3.70 -8.39
N ASP A 23 -2.26 -4.28 -7.20
CA ASP A 23 -3.39 -4.64 -6.32
C ASP A 23 -4.27 -3.43 -5.97
N LEU A 24 -3.65 -2.30 -5.65
CA LEU A 24 -4.36 -1.06 -5.34
C LEU A 24 -5.04 -0.44 -6.56
N GLN A 25 -4.51 -0.64 -7.77
CA GLN A 25 -5.12 -0.13 -9.00
C GLN A 25 -6.25 -1.05 -9.50
N ASN A 26 -6.12 -2.36 -9.32
CA ASN A 26 -7.01 -3.34 -9.95
C ASN A 26 -8.05 -3.93 -9.01
N ASN A 27 -7.75 -4.09 -7.72
CA ASN A 27 -8.63 -4.77 -6.77
C ASN A 27 -9.36 -3.79 -5.86
N MET A 28 -8.66 -2.79 -5.33
CA MET A 28 -9.27 -1.82 -4.41
C MET A 28 -10.47 -1.05 -5.01
N PRO A 29 -10.47 -0.57 -6.28
CA PRO A 29 -11.63 0.10 -6.86
C PRO A 29 -12.86 -0.81 -6.91
N LYS A 30 -12.70 -2.10 -7.23
CA LYS A 30 -13.79 -3.08 -7.26
C LYS A 30 -14.46 -3.21 -5.89
N TYR A 31 -13.66 -3.24 -4.82
CA TYR A 31 -14.20 -3.35 -3.46
C TYR A 31 -14.91 -2.07 -3.02
N LEU A 32 -14.41 -0.90 -3.42
CA LEU A 32 -15.04 0.39 -3.13
C LEU A 32 -16.36 0.57 -3.89
N GLU A 33 -16.39 0.25 -5.19
CA GLU A 33 -17.58 0.34 -6.05
C GLU A 33 -18.69 -0.62 -5.59
N SER A 34 -18.31 -1.87 -5.28
CA SER A 34 -19.25 -2.89 -4.79
C SER A 34 -19.60 -2.73 -3.31
N LYS A 35 -19.04 -1.74 -2.61
CA LYS A 35 -19.18 -1.54 -1.15
C LYS A 35 -18.90 -2.82 -0.36
N ASN A 36 -17.88 -3.56 -0.78
CA ASN A 36 -17.48 -4.81 -0.15
C ASN A 36 -16.54 -4.56 1.03
N SER A 37 -17.12 -4.31 2.21
CA SER A 37 -16.38 -3.97 3.44
C SER A 37 -15.44 -5.10 3.88
N THR A 38 -15.84 -6.35 3.66
CA THR A 38 -15.07 -7.52 4.05
C THR A 38 -13.77 -7.62 3.26
N GLU A 39 -13.84 -7.51 1.93
CA GLU A 39 -12.66 -7.60 1.08
C GLU A 39 -11.77 -6.35 1.20
N LEU A 40 -12.38 -5.16 1.34
CA LEU A 40 -11.62 -3.94 1.59
C LEU A 40 -10.83 -4.01 2.91
N TYR A 41 -11.46 -4.52 3.98
CA TYR A 41 -10.78 -4.72 5.26
C TYR A 41 -9.64 -5.74 5.14
N ARG A 42 -9.84 -6.85 4.42
CA ARG A 42 -8.81 -7.87 4.19
C ARG A 42 -7.62 -7.31 3.43
N LEU A 43 -7.87 -6.58 2.35
CA LEU A 43 -6.81 -5.90 1.58
C LEU A 43 -6.02 -4.93 2.49
N ALA A 44 -6.72 -4.07 3.24
CA ALA A 44 -6.09 -3.11 4.14
C ALA A 44 -5.29 -3.78 5.28
N HIS A 45 -5.77 -4.92 5.80
CA HIS A 45 -5.08 -5.70 6.81
C HIS A 45 -3.77 -6.31 6.29
N THR A 46 -3.80 -6.89 5.08
CA THR A 46 -2.62 -7.46 4.42
C THR A 46 -1.62 -6.37 4.04
N LEU A 47 -2.10 -5.22 3.58
CA LEU A 47 -1.29 -4.04 3.29
C LEU A 47 -0.52 -3.60 4.53
N LYS A 48 -1.22 -3.37 5.65
CA LYS A 48 -0.60 -3.01 6.93
C LYS A 48 0.48 -4.01 7.33
N GLY A 49 0.15 -5.31 7.33
CA GLY A 49 1.04 -6.36 7.81
C GLY A 49 2.33 -6.44 7.00
N SER A 50 2.21 -6.37 5.68
CA SER A 50 3.36 -6.49 4.79
C SER A 50 4.21 -5.21 4.74
N CYS A 51 3.60 -4.01 4.71
CA CYS A 51 4.34 -2.74 4.73
C CYS A 51 5.22 -2.56 5.99
N LEU A 52 4.79 -3.06 7.15
CA LEU A 52 5.60 -3.00 8.38
C LEU A 52 6.89 -3.84 8.29
N GLN A 53 6.87 -4.95 7.55
CA GLN A 53 8.06 -5.79 7.36
C GLN A 53 9.13 -5.07 6.52
N PHE A 54 8.71 -4.15 5.66
CA PHE A 54 9.56 -3.40 4.74
C PHE A 54 9.89 -1.97 5.22
N GLY A 55 9.49 -1.59 6.44
CA GLY A 55 9.77 -0.26 6.99
C GLY A 55 8.96 0.88 6.33
N LEU A 56 7.82 0.53 5.72
CA LEU A 56 6.88 1.45 5.07
C LEU A 56 5.79 1.89 6.07
N ASP A 57 6.22 2.39 7.23
CA ASP A 57 5.35 2.71 8.39
C ASP A 57 4.18 3.65 8.05
N GLU A 58 4.44 4.65 7.20
CA GLU A 58 3.43 5.63 6.78
C GLU A 58 2.32 4.99 5.93
N ILE A 59 2.69 4.09 5.03
CA ILE A 59 1.74 3.32 4.22
C ILE A 59 0.95 2.37 5.12
N ALA A 60 1.63 1.70 6.06
CA ALA A 60 0.97 0.82 7.02
C ALA A 60 -0.07 1.57 7.87
N ALA A 61 0.23 2.80 8.30
CA ALA A 61 -0.70 3.65 9.03
C ALA A 61 -1.96 3.97 8.21
N LYS A 62 -1.81 4.24 6.91
CA LYS A 62 -2.96 4.40 5.99
C LYS A 62 -3.76 3.12 5.79
N GLY A 63 -3.10 1.96 5.80
CA GLY A 63 -3.78 0.68 5.88
C GLY A 63 -4.67 0.55 7.11
N ILE A 64 -4.21 1.02 8.28
CA ILE A 64 -5.01 1.01 9.53
C ILE A 64 -6.23 1.94 9.42
N GLU A 65 -6.05 3.15 8.86
CA GLU A 65 -7.18 4.06 8.61
C GLU A 65 -8.21 3.42 7.67
N LEU A 66 -7.75 2.77 6.59
CA LEU A 66 -8.63 2.10 5.63
C LEU A 66 -9.39 0.92 6.26
N MET A 67 -8.75 0.17 7.17
CA MET A 67 -9.43 -0.88 7.94
C MET A 67 -10.60 -0.33 8.75
N GLU A 68 -10.41 0.80 9.44
CA GLU A 68 -11.46 1.43 10.25
C GLU A 68 -12.61 1.95 9.37
N TYR A 69 -12.29 2.57 8.23
CA TYR A 69 -13.31 3.04 7.28
C TYR A 69 -14.06 1.88 6.63
N ALA A 70 -13.40 0.77 6.31
CA ALA A 70 -14.06 -0.43 5.82
C ALA A 70 -15.02 -1.02 6.86
N LYS A 71 -14.59 -1.09 8.12
CA LYS A 71 -15.37 -1.62 9.25
C LYS A 71 -16.63 -0.79 9.54
N ASN A 72 -16.52 0.53 9.43
CA ASN A 72 -17.63 1.46 9.66
C ASN A 72 -18.39 1.83 8.40
N GLU A 73 -18.07 1.22 7.25
CA GLU A 73 -18.68 1.49 5.94
C GLU A 73 -18.63 2.98 5.54
N GLU A 74 -17.55 3.68 5.92
CA GLU A 74 -17.32 5.10 5.60
C GLU A 74 -16.74 5.26 4.19
N TRP A 75 -17.51 4.91 3.16
CA TRP A 75 -17.07 4.82 1.76
C TRP A 75 -16.42 6.10 1.20
N SER A 76 -16.89 7.28 1.60
CA SER A 76 -16.29 8.55 1.16
C SER A 76 -14.85 8.67 1.66
N LYS A 77 -14.62 8.39 2.94
CA LYS A 77 -13.29 8.44 3.55
C LYS A 77 -12.40 7.31 3.03
N ALA A 78 -12.96 6.13 2.81
CA ALA A 78 -12.24 5.02 2.19
C ALA A 78 -11.71 5.38 0.80
N ASN A 79 -12.50 6.09 -0.03
CA ASN A 79 -12.06 6.59 -1.33
C ASN A 79 -10.95 7.66 -1.22
N GLU A 80 -11.02 8.54 -0.21
CA GLU A 80 -9.94 9.53 0.03
C GLU A 80 -8.62 8.84 0.38
N ILE A 81 -8.66 7.82 1.26
CA ILE A 81 -7.47 7.04 1.62
C ILE A 81 -6.93 6.24 0.45
N ALA A 82 -7.80 5.64 -0.36
CA ALA A 82 -7.41 4.88 -1.54
C ALA A 82 -6.53 5.71 -2.50
N ASN A 83 -6.93 6.95 -2.79
CA ASN A 83 -6.15 7.86 -3.61
C ASN A 83 -4.82 8.24 -2.94
N SER A 84 -4.82 8.47 -1.63
CA SER A 84 -3.61 8.78 -0.87
C SER A 84 -2.61 7.61 -0.89
N LEU A 85 -3.09 6.36 -0.78
CA LEU A 85 -2.24 5.16 -0.76
C LEU A 85 -1.46 5.00 -2.07
N LEU A 86 -2.13 5.16 -3.22
CA LEU A 86 -1.45 5.11 -4.51
C LEU A 86 -0.36 6.18 -4.64
N GLY A 87 -0.59 7.38 -4.11
CA GLY A 87 0.42 8.44 -4.05
C GLY A 87 1.62 8.06 -3.21
N LEU A 88 1.41 7.44 -2.04
CA LEU A 88 2.50 7.00 -1.18
C LEU A 88 3.34 5.89 -1.79
N PHE A 89 2.72 4.93 -2.49
CA PHE A 89 3.46 3.89 -3.21
C PHE A 89 4.27 4.45 -4.37
N LYS A 90 3.75 5.44 -5.10
CA LYS A 90 4.52 6.16 -6.13
C LYS A 90 5.74 6.86 -5.52
N ASN A 91 5.56 7.59 -4.42
CA ASN A 91 6.66 8.23 -3.71
C ASN A 91 7.69 7.21 -3.20
N ALA A 92 7.25 6.03 -2.76
CA ALA A 92 8.13 4.93 -2.38
C ALA A 92 8.93 4.40 -3.58
N LYS A 93 8.28 4.19 -4.72
CA LYS A 93 8.94 3.80 -5.97
C LYS A 93 10.00 4.82 -6.40
N ASP A 94 9.64 6.10 -6.43
CA ASP A 94 10.55 7.19 -6.81
C ASP A 94 11.76 7.24 -5.88
N PHE A 95 11.55 7.07 -4.56
CA PHE A 95 12.63 6.98 -3.59
C PHE A 95 13.59 5.80 -3.86
N LEU A 96 13.08 4.62 -4.23
CA LEU A 96 13.94 3.48 -4.55
C LEU A 96 14.76 3.73 -5.83
N ILE A 97 14.16 4.36 -6.85
CA ILE A 97 14.85 4.75 -8.08
C ILE A 97 15.98 5.74 -7.76
N GLU A 98 15.71 6.80 -6.98
CA GLU A 98 16.72 7.79 -6.57
C GLU A 98 17.88 7.17 -5.79
N LYS A 99 17.64 6.06 -5.08
CA LYS A 99 18.64 5.32 -4.32
C LYS A 99 19.39 4.26 -5.13
N GLY A 100 19.00 4.04 -6.40
CA GLY A 100 19.57 2.96 -7.23
C GLY A 100 19.19 1.56 -6.74
N LEU A 101 18.06 1.45 -6.01
CA LEU A 101 17.52 0.19 -5.49
C LEU A 101 16.40 -0.36 -6.38
N TYR A 102 16.09 0.31 -7.48
CA TYR A 102 15.02 -0.06 -8.42
C TYR A 102 15.54 0.13 -9.85
N GLU A 103 15.51 -0.93 -10.66
CA GLU A 103 15.85 -0.87 -12.07
C GLU A 103 14.62 -0.47 -12.89
N ILE A 104 14.73 0.59 -13.69
CA ILE A 104 13.67 0.98 -14.62
C ILE A 104 13.90 0.16 -15.90
N GLU A 105 13.02 -0.81 -16.17
CA GLU A 105 12.97 -1.51 -17.47
C GLU A 105 12.58 -0.56 -18.62
#